data_AF-A0AAE1RPE4-F1
#
_entry.id   AF-A0AAE1RPE4-F1
#
_cell.length_a   1.000
_cell.length_b   1.000
_cell.length_c   1.000
_cell.angle_alpha   90.00
_cell.angle_beta   90.00
_cell.angle_gamma   90.00
#
_symmetry.space_group_name_H-M   'P 1'
#
loop_
_entity.id
_entity.type
_entity.pdbx_description
1 polymer ?
#
loop_
_entity_poly.entity_id
_entity_poly.type
_entity_poly.pdbx_seq_one_letter_code
_entity_poly.pdbx_strand_id
1 'polypeptide(L)'
;MANRFGSPRDYDPDLLSFIDLVNEYIKFGYLGVQQLIVTVPSGEYYEIEGDEGIIQLLHFVSEEFKVLNIYVVEECEESVNVHNNSQHSESCVGATIAEVGTDCKS
;
A
#
# COMPACT_ATOMS: atom_id res chain seq x y z
N MET A 1 -10.74 -23.80 -1.06
CA MET A 1 -10.40 -23.13 -2.33
C MET A 1 -9.26 -22.17 -2.00
N ALA A 2 -8.02 -22.53 -2.34
CA ALA A 2 -6.85 -21.74 -1.99
C ALA A 2 -6.56 -20.78 -3.14
N ASN A 3 -6.59 -19.47 -2.88
CA ASN A 3 -6.08 -18.49 -3.82
C ASN A 3 -4.57 -18.68 -3.90
N ARG A 4 -4.09 -19.24 -5.01
CA ARG A 4 -2.68 -19.20 -5.38
C ARG A 4 -2.48 -17.88 -6.13
N PHE A 5 -2.14 -16.82 -5.41
CA PHE A 5 -1.48 -15.70 -6.05
C PHE A 5 0.00 -16.04 -6.10
N GLY A 6 0.54 -16.00 -7.31
CA GLY A 6 1.90 -16.42 -7.57
C GLY A 6 2.92 -15.35 -7.16
N SER A 7 4.17 -15.60 -7.55
CA SER A 7 5.34 -14.73 -7.40
C SER A 7 5.05 -13.29 -7.84
N PRO A 8 5.83 -12.27 -7.45
CA PRO A 8 5.76 -10.90 -8.03
C PRO A 8 5.74 -10.83 -9.56
N ARG A 9 6.12 -11.92 -10.24
CA ARG A 9 6.08 -12.10 -11.69
C ARG A 9 4.72 -12.54 -12.25
N ASP A 10 3.76 -12.80 -11.37
CA ASP A 10 2.39 -13.19 -11.68
C ASP A 10 1.42 -11.98 -11.54
N TYR A 11 1.98 -10.75 -11.38
CA TYR A 11 1.25 -9.51 -11.61
C TYR A 11 0.83 -9.48 -13.08
N ASP A 12 -0.48 -9.57 -13.31
CA ASP A 12 -1.07 -9.29 -14.61
C ASP A 12 -1.36 -7.78 -14.67
N PRO A 13 -0.54 -6.98 -15.40
CA PRO A 13 -0.76 -5.55 -15.55
C PRO A 13 -2.12 -5.23 -16.19
N ASP A 14 -2.79 -6.20 -16.80
CA ASP A 14 -4.12 -6.04 -17.38
C ASP A 14 -5.24 -6.07 -16.31
N LEU A 15 -4.95 -6.35 -15.03
CA LEU A 15 -5.96 -6.42 -13.97
C LEU A 15 -6.25 -5.10 -13.25
N LEU A 16 -5.23 -4.25 -13.03
CA LEU A 16 -5.38 -2.96 -12.36
C LEU A 16 -4.14 -2.08 -12.57
N SER A 17 -4.30 -0.93 -13.23
CA SER A 17 -3.26 0.09 -13.31
C SER A 17 -3.56 1.31 -12.41
N PHE A 18 -2.54 2.11 -12.12
CA PHE A 18 -2.68 3.36 -11.41
C PHE A 18 -3.65 4.30 -12.11
N ILE A 19 -3.56 4.38 -13.44
CA ILE A 19 -4.41 5.26 -14.24
C ILE A 19 -5.86 4.78 -14.26
N ASP A 20 -6.11 3.47 -14.21
CA ASP A 20 -7.47 2.94 -14.09
C ASP A 20 -8.12 3.40 -12.78
N LEU A 21 -7.36 3.36 -11.68
CA LEU A 21 -7.84 3.79 -10.37
C LEU A 21 -8.12 5.30 -10.36
N VAL A 22 -7.21 6.12 -10.88
CA VAL A 22 -7.40 7.58 -11.04
C VAL A 22 -8.64 7.89 -11.87
N ASN A 23 -8.78 7.25 -13.03
CA ASN A 23 -9.92 7.45 -13.92
C ASN A 23 -11.24 7.06 -13.26
N GLU A 24 -11.25 6.02 -12.44
CA GLU A 24 -12.44 5.59 -11.73
C GLU A 24 -12.91 6.67 -10.73
N TYR A 25 -12.00 7.28 -9.96
CA TYR A 25 -12.36 8.40 -9.08
C TYR A 25 -12.85 9.62 -9.87
N ILE A 26 -12.25 9.94 -11.01
CA ILE A 26 -12.75 11.02 -11.87
C ILE A 26 -14.19 10.75 -12.33
N LYS A 27 -14.53 9.51 -12.68
CA LYS A 27 -15.92 9.14 -13.02
C LYS A 27 -16.89 9.32 -11.84
N PHE A 28 -16.41 9.18 -10.61
CA PHE A 28 -17.19 9.44 -9.39
C PHE A 28 -17.38 10.94 -9.07
N GLY A 29 -16.86 11.84 -9.91
CA GLY A 29 -17.11 13.28 -9.81
C GLY A 29 -15.95 14.09 -9.22
N TYR A 30 -14.80 13.46 -8.99
CA TYR A 30 -13.57 14.19 -8.66
C TYR A 30 -13.06 14.94 -9.90
N LEU A 31 -12.66 16.19 -9.73
CA LEU A 31 -12.13 17.03 -10.81
C LEU A 31 -10.80 16.52 -11.35
N GLY A 32 -10.02 15.89 -10.47
CA GLY A 32 -8.72 15.30 -10.72
C GLY A 32 -8.24 14.63 -9.43
N VAL A 33 -7.24 13.75 -9.56
CA VAL A 33 -6.66 13.06 -8.41
C VAL A 33 -5.26 13.60 -8.20
N GLN A 34 -5.05 14.28 -7.07
CA GLN A 34 -3.73 14.75 -6.65
C GLN A 34 -2.91 13.62 -6.05
N GLN A 35 -3.50 12.87 -5.13
CA GLN A 35 -2.85 11.81 -4.37
C GLN A 35 -3.81 10.65 -4.15
N LEU A 36 -3.26 9.45 -4.19
CA LEU A 36 -3.93 8.22 -3.75
C LEU A 36 -3.21 7.71 -2.51
N ILE A 37 -3.96 7.47 -1.45
CA ILE A 37 -3.41 7.09 -0.15
C ILE A 37 -4.02 5.76 0.26
N VAL A 38 -3.20 4.83 0.73
CA VAL A 38 -3.65 3.58 1.34
C VAL A 38 -3.44 3.62 2.85
N THR A 39 -4.33 2.98 3.61
CA THR A 39 -4.05 2.60 4.99
C THR A 39 -3.73 1.12 5.07
N VAL A 40 -2.64 0.79 5.76
CA VAL A 40 -2.32 -0.60 6.13
C VAL A 40 -2.80 -0.89 7.55
N PRO A 41 -2.94 -2.16 7.97
CA PRO A 41 -3.51 -2.46 9.30
C PRO A 41 -2.68 -2.06 10.51
N SER A 42 -1.43 -1.65 10.35
CA SER A 42 -0.70 -0.94 11.40
C SER A 42 -1.32 0.43 11.73
N GLY A 43 -2.22 0.93 10.88
CA GLY A 43 -2.84 2.26 10.97
C GLY A 43 -2.06 3.33 10.21
N GLU A 44 -0.91 2.99 9.65
CA GLU A 44 -0.07 3.90 8.89
C GLU A 44 -0.65 4.18 7.49
N TYR A 45 -0.37 5.38 6.98
CA TYR A 45 -0.83 5.88 5.69
C TYR A 45 0.33 6.00 4.72
N TYR A 46 0.12 5.51 3.50
CA TYR A 46 1.12 5.58 2.45
C TYR A 46 0.55 6.12 1.15
N GLU A 47 1.32 6.97 0.48
CA GLU A 47 1.03 7.40 -0.88
C GLU A 47 1.29 6.26 -1.87
N ILE A 48 0.40 6.14 -2.85
CA ILE A 48 0.50 5.18 -3.95
C ILE A 48 1.08 5.94 -5.14
N GLU A 49 2.30 5.61 -5.53
CA GLU A 49 2.96 6.24 -6.68
C GLU A 49 3.01 5.30 -7.88
N GLY A 50 2.22 5.63 -8.92
CA GLY A 50 2.25 4.91 -10.19
C GLY A 50 1.94 3.41 -10.08
N ASP A 51 2.27 2.67 -11.13
CA ASP A 51 2.00 1.23 -11.19
C ASP A 51 2.90 0.43 -10.24
N GLU A 52 4.09 0.93 -9.91
CA GLU A 52 4.97 0.32 -8.90
C GLU A 52 4.29 0.30 -7.52
N GLY A 53 3.64 1.40 -7.15
CA GLY A 53 2.83 1.46 -5.94
C GLY A 53 1.68 0.45 -5.96
N ILE A 54 1.00 0.29 -7.10
CA ILE A 54 -0.09 -0.70 -7.25
C ILE A 54 0.42 -2.14 -7.07
N ILE A 55 1.58 -2.48 -7.64
CA ILE A 55 2.19 -3.80 -7.48
C ILE A 55 2.47 -4.09 -5.99
N GLN A 56 3.00 -3.11 -5.26
CA GLN A 56 3.28 -3.26 -3.83
C GLN A 56 2.00 -3.48 -3.02
N LEU A 57 0.93 -2.73 -3.32
CA LEU A 57 -0.38 -2.91 -2.67
C LEU A 57 -0.92 -4.33 -2.87
N LEU A 58 -0.84 -4.86 -4.11
CA LEU A 58 -1.32 -6.20 -4.41
C LEU A 58 -0.55 -7.28 -3.65
N HIS A 59 0.76 -7.08 -3.44
CA HIS A 59 1.56 -7.93 -2.55
C HIS A 59 1.01 -7.94 -1.12
N PHE A 60 0.78 -6.76 -0.53
CA PHE A 60 0.20 -6.64 0.82
C PHE A 60 -1.17 -7.33 0.95
N VAL A 61 -2.02 -7.23 -0.09
CA VAL A 61 -3.34 -7.88 -0.08
C VAL A 61 -3.23 -9.40 -0.14
N SER A 62 -2.23 -9.91 -0.85
CA SER A 62 -2.06 -11.35 -1.05
C SER A 62 -1.49 -12.07 0.17
N GLU A 63 -0.60 -11.41 0.93
CA GLU A 63 0.16 -12.03 2.02
C GLU A 63 -0.51 -11.90 3.38
N GLU A 64 -1.07 -10.72 3.70
CA GLU A 64 -1.48 -10.40 5.07
C GLU A 64 -2.92 -9.88 5.19
N PHE A 65 -3.47 -9.24 4.16
CA PHE A 65 -4.70 -8.44 4.31
C PHE A 65 -5.74 -8.65 3.22
N LYS A 66 -6.99 -8.96 3.57
CA LYS A 66 -8.03 -9.23 2.56
C LYS A 66 -8.72 -7.97 2.01
N VAL A 67 -8.52 -6.81 2.64
CA VAL A 67 -9.18 -5.55 2.31
C VAL A 67 -8.21 -4.41 2.56
N LEU A 68 -8.12 -3.47 1.62
CA LEU A 68 -7.43 -2.19 1.76
C LEU A 68 -8.43 -1.05 1.57
N ASN A 69 -8.20 0.04 2.32
CA ASN A 69 -8.93 1.28 2.14
C ASN A 69 -8.05 2.24 1.35
N ILE A 70 -8.61 2.78 0.27
CA ILE A 70 -7.97 3.80 -0.55
C ILE A 70 -8.71 5.12 -0.33
N TYR A 71 -7.94 6.17 -0.09
CA TYR A 71 -8.38 7.54 0.05
C TYR A 71 -7.82 8.35 -1.10
N VAL A 72 -8.53 9.39 -1.49
CA VAL A 72 -8.12 10.27 -2.60
C VAL A 72 -8.07 11.70 -2.10
N VAL A 73 -7.05 12.43 -2.53
CA VAL A 73 -6.97 13.89 -2.37
C VAL A 73 -7.27 14.48 -3.73
N GLU A 74 -8.25 15.38 -3.80
CA GLU A 74 -8.64 16.02 -5.05
C GLU A 74 -7.58 17.04 -5.51
N GLU A 75 -7.41 17.22 -6.83
CA GLU A 75 -6.41 18.14 -7.42
C GLU A 75 -6.50 19.60 -6.92
N CYS A 76 -7.67 20.03 -6.46
CA CYS A 76 -7.89 21.38 -5.93
C CYS A 76 -7.64 21.50 -4.42
N GLU A 77 -7.31 20.40 -3.74
CA GLU A 77 -7.06 20.35 -2.30
C GLU A 77 -5.56 20.40 -1.98
N GLU A 78 -5.24 20.60 -0.70
CA GLU A 78 -3.85 20.55 -0.23
C GLU A 78 -3.45 19.10 0.03
N SER A 79 -2.27 18.71 -0.48
CA SER A 79 -1.71 17.37 -0.29
C SER A 79 -1.54 17.02 1.19
N VAL A 80 -1.74 15.76 1.53
CA VAL A 80 -1.51 15.25 2.88
C VAL A 80 -0.08 14.74 3.00
N ASN A 81 0.59 15.08 4.09
CA ASN A 81 1.94 14.58 4.36
C ASN A 81 1.87 13.12 4.84
N VAL A 82 2.13 12.17 3.94
CA VAL A 82 2.16 10.72 4.21
C VAL A 82 3.46 10.11 3.69
N HIS A 83 3.79 8.90 4.16
CA HIS A 83 5.01 8.22 3.71
C HIS A 83 4.82 7.65 2.30
N ASN A 84 5.85 7.64 1.46
CA ASN A 84 5.74 7.02 0.15
C ASN A 84 5.87 5.48 0.31
N ASN A 85 5.01 4.71 -0.36
CA ASN A 85 5.07 3.24 -0.27
C ASN A 85 6.34 2.66 -0.93
N SER A 86 6.97 3.39 -1.86
CA SER A 86 8.12 2.94 -2.64
C SER A 86 9.37 2.55 -1.83
N GLN A 87 9.44 2.89 -0.53
CA GLN A 87 10.62 2.66 0.32
C GLN A 87 10.59 1.33 1.11
N HIS A 88 9.56 0.50 0.97
CA HIS A 88 9.38 -0.66 1.85
C HIS A 88 10.19 -1.93 1.49
N SER A 89 11.07 -1.88 0.49
CA SER A 89 11.88 -3.04 0.07
C SER A 89 13.13 -3.31 0.92
N GLU A 90 13.57 -2.37 1.77
CA GLU A 90 14.82 -2.52 2.52
C GLU A 90 14.65 -2.78 4.03
N SER A 91 13.46 -2.57 4.61
CA SER A 91 13.28 -2.70 6.07
C SER A 91 12.75 -4.06 6.55
N CYS A 92 12.32 -4.97 5.67
CA CYS A 92 11.72 -6.24 6.07
C CYS A 92 12.72 -7.41 6.26
N VAL A 93 14.03 -7.13 6.34
CA VAL A 93 15.06 -8.17 6.62
C VAL A 93 15.82 -7.90 7.93
N GLY A 94 15.48 -6.83 8.67
CA GLY A 94 16.34 -6.31 9.75
C GLY A 94 15.83 -6.45 11.19
N ALA A 95 14.58 -6.83 11.45
CA ALA A 95 14.07 -6.96 12.81
C ALA A 95 14.27 -8.39 13.32
N THR A 96 15.53 -8.74 13.56
CA THR A 96 15.88 -9.96 14.31
C THR A 96 15.19 -9.90 15.67
N ILE A 97 14.44 -10.95 15.99
CA ILE A 97 13.89 -11.20 17.32
C ILE A 97 15.09 -11.28 18.29
N ALA A 98 15.41 -10.17 18.95
CA ALA A 98 16.30 -10.16 20.10
C ALA A 98 15.43 -10.05 21.35
N GLU A 99 15.03 -11.22 21.83
CA GLU A 99 14.47 -11.44 23.17
C GLU A 99 15.42 -10.83 24.21
N VAL A 100 15.05 -9.69 24.79
CA VAL A 100 15.73 -9.15 25.98
C VAL A 100 14.84 -9.44 27.18
N GLY A 101 15.03 -10.62 27.77
CA GLY A 101 14.58 -10.92 29.12
C GLY A 101 15.46 -10.20 30.13
N THR A 102 14.86 -9.33 30.96
CA THR A 102 15.56 -8.75 32.11
C THR A 102 15.12 -9.46 33.39
N ASP A 103 15.94 -10.41 33.84
CA ASP A 103 15.83 -11.06 35.16
C ASP A 103 16.06 -10.03 36.26
N CYS A 104 15.05 -9.77 37.09
CA CYS A 104 15.16 -8.91 38.26
C CYS A 104 15.72 -9.74 39.42
N LYS A 105 16.92 -9.41 39.91
CA LYS A 105 17.39 -9.93 41.20
C LYS A 105 17.15 -8.88 42.29
N SER A 106 16.43 -9.31 43.34
CA SER A 106 16.20 -8.59 44.60
C SER A 106 17.48 -8.39 45.41
#